data_AF-A0A8T6WNS5-F1
#
_entry.id   AF-A0A8T6WNS5-F1
#
_cell.length_a   1.000
_cell.length_b   1.000
_cell.length_c   1.000
_cell.angle_alpha   90.00
_cell.angle_beta   90.00
_cell.angle_gamma   90.00
#
_symmetry.space_group_name_H-M   'P 1'
#
loop_
_entity.id
_entity.type
_entity.pdbx_description
1 polymer ?
#
loop_
_entity_poly.entity_id
_entity_poly.type
_entity_poly.pdbx_seq_one_letter_code
_entity_poly.pdbx_strand_id
1 'polypeptide(L)'
;MAIIAEEKLIKTIKHLPEASFTILEFMDTFKNLFPGAWEKLVDRYGLFGEQRRYTVATYLSNRLYTYSHKDASFLKPFQKYKKKGKGDYRRATTEERNSFGSPWIAVYHKRSPSK
;
A
#
# COMPACT_ATOMS: atom_id res chain seq x y z
N MET A 1 11.73 -5.01 14.51
CA MET A 1 10.85 -6.08 14.02
C MET A 1 9.69 -5.48 13.23
N ALA A 2 9.30 -6.08 12.11
CA ALA A 2 8.12 -5.65 11.36
C ALA A 2 6.84 -6.15 12.07
N ILE A 3 5.85 -5.28 12.24
CA ILE A 3 4.55 -5.63 12.87
C ILE A 3 3.77 -6.65 12.01
N ILE A 4 4.02 -6.63 10.70
CA ILE A 4 3.44 -7.56 9.74
C ILE A 4 4.52 -8.36 9.04
N ALA A 5 4.34 -9.68 9.07
CA ALA A 5 5.11 -10.63 8.29
C ALA A 5 4.92 -10.37 6.79
N GLU A 6 5.96 -10.65 6.00
CA GLU A 6 5.93 -10.50 4.55
C GLU A 6 4.89 -11.41 3.89
N GLU A 7 4.66 -12.60 4.44
CA GLU A 7 3.62 -13.54 3.98
C GLU A 7 2.23 -12.89 3.92
N LYS A 8 1.90 -12.03 4.88
CA LYS A 8 0.61 -11.31 4.89
C LYS A 8 0.54 -10.30 3.75
N LEU A 9 1.64 -9.60 3.45
CA LEU A 9 1.71 -8.71 2.29
C LEU A 9 1.50 -9.49 1.00
N ILE A 10 2.22 -10.60 0.83
CA ILE A 10 2.12 -11.45 -0.35
C ILE A 10 0.69 -11.96 -0.54
N LYS A 11 0.07 -12.46 0.52
CA LYS A 11 -1.30 -12.98 0.47
C LYS A 11 -2.30 -11.89 0.08
N THR A 12 -2.17 -10.67 0.62
CA THR A 12 -3.01 -9.54 0.20
C THR A 12 -2.79 -9.16 -1.26
N ILE A 13 -1.55 -9.06 -1.73
CA ILE A 13 -1.24 -8.74 -3.15
C ILE A 13 -1.87 -9.77 -4.09
N LYS A 14 -1.79 -11.06 -3.75
CA LYS A 14 -2.36 -12.15 -4.56
C LYS A 14 -3.88 -12.13 -4.60
N HIS A 15 -4.54 -11.61 -3.56
CA HIS A 15 -6.01 -11.60 -3.47
C HIS A 15 -6.66 -10.43 -4.20
N LEU A 16 -5.93 -9.35 -4.43
CA LEU A 16 -6.40 -8.28 -5.32
C LEU A 16 -6.58 -8.86 -6.73
N PRO A 17 -7.70 -8.65 -7.43
CA PRO A 17 -7.90 -9.19 -8.78
C PRO A 17 -7.13 -8.38 -9.83
N GLU A 18 -6.98 -7.08 -9.60
CA GLU A 18 -6.45 -6.15 -10.58
C GLU A 18 -4.92 -6.27 -10.80
N ALA A 19 -4.48 -5.93 -12.02
CA ALA A 19 -3.07 -5.86 -12.38
C ALA A 19 -2.34 -4.69 -11.68
N SER A 20 -3.09 -3.70 -11.20
CA SER A 20 -2.58 -2.60 -10.38
C SER A 20 -3.56 -2.25 -9.28
N PHE A 21 -3.06 -1.70 -8.17
CA PHE A 21 -3.88 -1.33 -7.02
C PHE A 21 -3.27 -0.15 -6.28
N THR A 22 -4.11 0.59 -5.58
CA THR A 22 -3.73 1.67 -4.68
C THR A 22 -3.49 1.19 -3.27
N ILE A 23 -2.90 2.05 -2.44
CA ILE A 23 -2.76 1.76 -1.01
C ILE A 23 -4.11 1.54 -0.31
N LEU A 24 -5.18 2.20 -0.76
CA LEU A 24 -6.50 2.08 -0.14
C LEU A 24 -7.14 0.72 -0.44
N GLU A 25 -7.08 0.26 -1.69
CA GLU A 25 -7.55 -1.08 -2.07
C GLU A 25 -6.75 -2.17 -1.35
N PHE A 26 -5.44 -1.96 -1.20
CA PHE A 26 -4.60 -2.85 -0.40
C PHE A 26 -5.03 -2.87 1.08
N MET A 27 -5.28 -1.70 1.68
CA MET A 27 -5.71 -1.59 3.08
C MET A 27 -7.05 -2.29 3.31
N ASP A 28 -8.02 -2.10 2.43
CA ASP A 28 -9.33 -2.74 2.52
C ASP A 28 -9.20 -4.27 2.44
N THR A 29 -8.48 -4.76 1.44
CA THR A 29 -8.21 -6.20 1.28
C THR A 29 -7.44 -6.76 2.49
N PHE A 30 -6.44 -6.02 3.01
CA PHE A 30 -5.66 -6.44 4.17
C PHE A 30 -6.52 -6.52 5.44
N LYS A 31 -7.38 -5.53 5.67
CA LYS A 31 -8.31 -5.48 6.81
C LYS A 31 -9.25 -6.68 6.78
N ASN A 32 -9.80 -7.01 5.62
CA ASN A 32 -10.72 -8.14 5.46
C ASN A 32 -10.03 -9.50 5.66
N LEU A 33 -8.79 -9.66 5.19
CA LEU A 33 -8.04 -10.91 5.33
C LEU A 33 -7.42 -11.10 6.73
N PHE A 34 -7.06 -10.02 7.42
CA PHE A 34 -6.29 -10.07 8.67
C PHE A 34 -6.78 -9.05 9.71
N PRO A 35 -8.04 -9.11 10.17
CA PRO A 35 -8.62 -8.10 11.06
C PRO A 35 -7.82 -7.90 12.35
N GLY A 36 -7.37 -8.97 13.02
CA GLY A 36 -6.56 -8.84 14.24
C GLY A 36 -5.15 -8.26 14.01
N ALA A 37 -4.60 -8.38 12.80
CA ALA A 37 -3.34 -7.70 12.46
C ALA A 37 -3.59 -6.22 12.12
N TRP A 38 -4.74 -5.95 11.50
CA TRP A 38 -5.19 -4.60 11.21
C TRP A 38 -5.41 -3.79 12.48
N GLU A 39 -6.10 -4.33 13.49
CA GLU A 39 -6.30 -3.68 14.79
C GLU A 39 -4.98 -3.26 15.43
N LYS A 40 -3.98 -4.16 15.45
CA LYS A 40 -2.63 -3.85 15.96
C LYS A 40 -1.93 -2.73 15.19
N LEU A 41 -2.18 -2.62 13.89
CA LEU A 41 -1.62 -1.54 13.07
C LEU A 41 -2.31 -0.21 13.38
N VAL A 42 -3.64 -0.22 13.51
CA VAL A 42 -4.44 0.97 13.84
C VAL A 42 -4.09 1.48 15.23
N ASP A 43 -4.00 0.61 16.24
CA ASP A 43 -3.61 1.01 17.60
C ASP A 43 -2.23 1.71 17.64
N ARG A 44 -1.27 1.16 16.87
CA ARG A 44 0.09 1.68 16.83
C ARG A 44 0.25 2.94 15.98
N TYR A 45 -0.37 3.02 14.82
CA TYR A 45 -0.11 4.09 13.84
C TYR A 45 -1.29 5.04 13.62
N GLY A 46 -2.50 4.62 13.95
CA GLY A 46 -3.72 5.36 13.70
C GLY A 46 -4.07 5.46 12.21
N LEU A 47 -5.28 5.94 11.96
CA LEU A 47 -5.77 6.28 10.63
C LEU A 47 -5.57 7.76 10.31
N PHE A 48 -5.78 8.12 9.05
CA PHE A 48 -5.78 9.51 8.65
C PHE A 48 -6.88 10.28 9.40
N GLY A 49 -6.56 11.49 9.86
CA GLY A 49 -7.44 12.32 10.72
C GLY A 49 -7.16 12.21 12.22
N GLU A 50 -6.43 11.18 12.67
CA GLU A 50 -6.19 10.93 14.10
C GLU A 50 -4.94 11.62 14.65
N GLN A 51 -4.66 12.90 14.35
CA GLN A 51 -3.49 13.69 14.83
C GLN A 51 -2.09 13.02 14.77
N ARG A 52 -1.93 11.83 14.17
CA ARG A 52 -0.68 11.08 14.09
C ARG A 52 0.01 11.38 12.76
N ARG A 53 1.30 11.69 12.84
CA ARG A 53 2.13 11.99 11.65
C ARG A 53 2.43 10.76 10.78
N TYR A 54 2.32 9.55 11.33
CA TYR A 54 2.69 8.31 10.66
C TYR A 54 1.55 7.30 10.76
N THR A 55 0.79 7.15 9.67
CA THR A 55 -0.44 6.35 9.63
C THR A 55 -0.20 4.93 9.14
N VAL A 56 -1.21 4.07 9.31
CA VAL A 56 -1.22 2.72 8.72
C VAL A 56 -0.96 2.76 7.21
N ALA A 57 -1.52 3.73 6.49
CA ALA A 57 -1.31 3.90 5.05
C ALA A 57 0.16 4.18 4.70
N THR A 58 0.82 5.06 5.46
CA THR A 58 2.25 5.35 5.29
C THR A 58 3.11 4.12 5.60
N TYR A 59 2.80 3.41 6.68
CA TYR A 59 3.50 2.19 7.05
C TYR A 59 3.40 1.12 5.96
N LEU A 60 2.18 0.80 5.52
CA LEU A 60 1.94 -0.20 4.48
C LEU A 60 2.56 0.21 3.15
N SER A 61 2.51 1.51 2.80
CA SER A 61 3.19 2.02 1.59
C SER A 61 4.70 1.79 1.65
N ASN A 62 5.34 2.03 2.80
CA ASN A 62 6.78 1.77 2.96
C ASN A 62 7.11 0.27 2.85
N ARG A 63 6.23 -0.59 3.36
CA ARG A 63 6.37 -2.04 3.25
C ARG A 63 6.25 -2.51 1.81
N LEU A 64 5.25 -2.01 1.07
CA LEU A 64 5.06 -2.31 -0.34
C LEU A 64 6.19 -1.75 -1.21
N TYR A 65 6.67 -0.54 -0.93
CA TYR A 65 7.84 0.03 -1.59
C TYR A 65 9.06 -0.88 -1.43
N THR A 66 9.37 -1.28 -0.20
CA THR A 66 10.51 -2.16 0.10
C THR A 66 10.34 -3.51 -0.59
N TYR A 67 9.15 -4.09 -0.50
CA TYR A 67 8.82 -5.36 -1.14
C TYR A 67 8.98 -5.29 -2.66
N SER A 68 8.52 -4.20 -3.30
CA SER A 68 8.55 -4.04 -4.76
C SER A 68 9.95 -4.10 -5.38
N HIS A 69 10.98 -3.76 -4.62
CA HIS A 69 12.38 -3.75 -5.07
C HIS A 69 13.12 -5.08 -4.80
N LYS A 70 12.45 -6.08 -4.22
CA LYS A 70 13.03 -7.42 -4.06
C LYS A 70 12.97 -8.19 -5.38
N ASP A 71 13.95 -9.05 -5.62
CA ASP A 71 14.02 -9.87 -6.84
C ASP A 71 12.81 -10.80 -6.96
N ALA A 72 12.43 -11.45 -5.85
CA ALA A 72 11.27 -12.34 -5.72
C ALA A 72 9.92 -11.60 -5.57
N SER A 73 9.87 -10.28 -5.77
CA SER A 73 8.65 -9.49 -5.66
C SER A 73 7.63 -9.85 -6.74
N PHE A 74 6.36 -9.94 -6.35
CA PHE A 74 5.21 -9.99 -7.27
C PHE A 74 4.87 -8.62 -7.87
N LEU A 75 5.53 -7.54 -7.42
CA LEU A 75 5.33 -6.18 -7.90
C LEU A 75 6.49 -5.73 -8.80
N LYS A 76 6.19 -4.85 -9.75
CA LYS A 76 7.22 -4.08 -10.45
C LYS A 76 7.88 -3.09 -9.45
N PRO A 77 9.20 -2.82 -9.55
CA PRO A 77 9.87 -1.87 -8.68
C PRO A 77 9.22 -0.48 -8.71
N PHE A 78 8.70 -0.04 -7.56
CA PHE A 78 7.93 1.19 -7.46
C PHE A 78 8.80 2.43 -7.72
N GLN A 79 8.39 3.26 -8.68
CA GLN A 79 9.05 4.50 -9.03
C GLN A 79 8.54 5.65 -8.16
N LYS A 80 9.41 6.18 -7.30
CA LYS A 80 9.13 7.41 -6.55
C LYS A 80 9.02 8.62 -7.48
N TYR A 81 8.36 9.67 -6.99
CA TYR A 81 8.40 11.00 -7.60
C TYR A 81 9.85 11.46 -7.82
N LYS A 82 10.17 11.97 -9.01
CA LYS A 82 11.49 12.52 -9.37
C LYS A 82 11.28 13.80 -10.18
N LYS A 83 12.33 14.63 -10.31
CA LYS A 83 12.29 15.86 -11.14
C LYS A 83 11.75 15.65 -12.57
N LYS A 84 11.89 14.43 -13.12
CA LYS A 84 11.47 14.06 -14.49
C LYS A 84 10.07 13.43 -14.58
N GLY A 85 9.32 13.29 -13.48
CA GLY A 85 7.97 12.72 -13.55
C GLY A 85 7.37 12.34 -12.21
N LYS A 86 6.07 12.03 -12.24
CA LYS A 86 5.30 11.70 -11.04
C LYS A 86 5.62 10.31 -10.48
N GLY A 87 6.39 9.49 -11.19
CA GLY A 87 6.59 8.08 -10.83
C GLY A 87 5.27 7.32 -10.89
N ASP A 88 5.10 6.35 -10.00
CA ASP A 88 3.91 5.50 -9.92
C ASP A 88 2.81 6.11 -9.03
N TYR A 89 2.57 7.41 -9.20
CA TYR A 89 1.51 8.14 -8.50
C TYR A 89 0.49 8.67 -9.49
N ARG A 90 -0.79 8.55 -9.14
CA ARG A 90 -1.90 9.22 -9.85
C ARG A 90 -2.58 10.25 -8.97
N ARG A 91 -3.35 11.15 -9.58
CA ARG A 91 -4.22 12.03 -8.80
C ARG A 91 -5.28 11.19 -8.09
N ALA A 92 -5.48 11.50 -6.82
CA ALA A 92 -6.53 10.92 -6.02
C ALA A 92 -7.90 11.50 -6.40
N THR A 93 -8.95 10.68 -6.35
CA THR A 93 -10.34 11.15 -6.44
C THR A 93 -10.72 11.97 -5.20
N THR A 94 -11.89 12.60 -5.21
CA THR A 94 -12.36 13.36 -4.05
C THR A 94 -12.57 12.45 -2.84
N GLU A 95 -13.14 11.26 -3.05
CA GLU A 95 -13.41 10.25 -2.02
C GLU A 95 -12.10 9.73 -1.41
N GLU A 96 -11.11 9.46 -2.24
CA GLU A 96 -9.79 9.04 -1.78
C GLU A 96 -9.13 10.16 -0.97
N ARG A 97 -9.17 11.42 -1.45
CA ARG A 97 -8.60 12.55 -0.70
C ARG A 97 -9.24 12.71 0.67
N ASN A 98 -10.56 12.51 0.78
CA ASN A 98 -11.24 12.55 2.07
C ASN A 98 -10.80 11.40 2.99
N SER A 99 -10.38 10.27 2.42
CA SER A 99 -9.99 9.06 3.17
C SER A 99 -8.52 9.03 3.59
N PHE A 100 -7.60 9.59 2.80
CA PHE A 100 -6.14 9.54 3.11
C PHE A 100 -5.42 10.89 3.08
N GLY A 101 -6.10 11.96 2.69
CA GLY A 101 -5.63 13.34 2.88
C GLY A 101 -4.65 13.89 1.86
N SER A 102 -4.25 13.14 0.83
CA SER A 102 -3.29 13.64 -0.17
C SER A 102 -3.87 13.69 -1.59
N PRO A 103 -3.48 14.70 -2.39
CA PRO A 103 -3.92 14.80 -3.79
C PRO A 103 -3.29 13.75 -4.71
N TRP A 104 -2.29 13.00 -4.22
CA TRP A 104 -1.58 11.96 -4.96
C TRP A 104 -1.62 10.64 -4.19
N ILE A 105 -2.00 9.57 -4.88
CA ILE A 105 -2.05 8.22 -4.35
C ILE A 105 -1.07 7.32 -5.10
N ALA A 106 -0.34 6.48 -4.35
CA ALA A 106 0.58 5.49 -4.90
C ALA A 106 -0.20 4.37 -5.59
N VAL A 107 0.26 3.98 -6.78
CA VAL A 107 -0.28 2.87 -7.58
C VAL A 107 0.81 1.81 -7.69
N TYR A 108 0.53 0.62 -7.20
CA TYR A 108 1.43 -0.53 -7.30
C TYR A 108 1.01 -1.39 -8.48
N HIS A 109 1.97 -1.81 -9.28
CA HIS A 109 1.75 -2.68 -10.43
C HIS A 109 2.27 -4.07 -10.13
N LYS A 110 1.43 -5.09 -10.36
CA LYS A 110 1.88 -6.47 -10.31
C LYS A 110 2.75 -6.77 -11.53
N ARG A 111 3.69 -7.70 -11.34
CA ARG A 111 4.32 -8.39 -12.46
C ARG A 111 3.25 -9.28 -13.09
N SER A 112 3.14 -9.27 -14.41
CA SER A 112 2.32 -10.27 -15.11
C SER A 112 2.78 -11.65 -14.65
N PRO A 113 1.87 -12.62 -14.44
CA PRO A 113 2.29 -13.99 -14.22
C PRO A 113 3.21 -14.38 -15.38
N SER A 114 4.43 -14.79 -15.06
CA SER A 114 5.31 -15.43 -16.02
C SER A 114 4.52 -16.58 -16.64
N LYS A 115 4.30 -16.53 -17.96
CA LYS A 115 3.70 -17.62 -18.72
C LYS A 115 4.50 -18.90 -18.52
#